data_AF-A0A3D4P308-F1
#
_entry.id   AF-A0A3D4P308-F1
#
_cell.length_a   1.000
_cell.length_b   1.000
_cell.length_c   1.000
_cell.angle_alpha   90.00
_cell.angle_beta   90.00
_cell.angle_gamma   90.00
#
_symmetry.space_group_name_H-M   'P 1'
#
loop_
_entity.id
_entity.type
_entity.pdbx_description
1 polymer ?
#
loop_
_entity_poly.entity_id
_entity_poly.type
_entity_poly.pdbx_seq_one_letter_code
_entity_poly.pdbx_strand_id
1 'polypeptide(L)' 'MRPVTVAGNLCETGDVFGKEIPMPVPRRGDILAVLGAGAYGRSMASNFNLRDIPKEILI' A
#
# COMPACT_ATOMS: atom_id res chain seq x y z
N MET A 1 17.50 6.62 -9.88
CA MET A 1 16.14 6.10 -9.56
C MET A 1 15.63 5.37 -10.78
N ARG A 2 14.85 4.31 -10.60
CA ARG A 2 14.20 3.59 -11.72
C ARG A 2 12.68 3.65 -11.50
N PRO A 3 11.87 3.67 -12.56
CA PRO A 3 10.42 3.56 -12.42
C PRO A 3 10.05 2.21 -11.81
N VAL A 4 9.24 2.23 -10.75
CA VAL A 4 8.74 1.04 -10.04
C VAL A 4 7.22 1.14 -9.91
N THR A 5 6.52 0.03 -10.14
CA THR A 5 5.10 -0.11 -9.82
C THR A 5 4.97 -0.75 -8.45
N VAL A 6 4.23 -0.09 -7.55
CA VAL A 6 3.95 -0.58 -6.20
C VAL A 6 2.55 -1.17 -6.19
N ALA A 7 2.47 -2.50 -6.22
CA ALA A 7 1.23 -3.23 -6.05
C ALA A 7 0.89 -3.42 -4.56
N GLY A 8 -0.39 -3.60 -4.26
CA GLY A 8 -0.83 -4.09 -2.96
C GLY A 8 -0.61 -5.59 -2.81
N ASN A 9 -1.20 -6.15 -1.75
CA ASN A 9 -0.99 -7.54 -1.36
C ASN A 9 -2.16 -8.47 -1.76
N LEU A 10 -3.13 -7.97 -2.52
CA LEU A 10 -4.26 -8.74 -3.01
C LEU A 10 -3.96 -9.38 -4.36
N CYS A 11 -4.59 -10.54 -4.62
CA CYS A 11 -4.60 -11.18 -5.93
C CYS A 11 -5.64 -10.50 -6.84
N GLU A 12 -5.53 -9.19 -7.00
CA GLU A 12 -6.43 -8.36 -7.79
C GLU A 12 -5.61 -7.44 -8.70
N THR A 13 -5.95 -7.39 -9.99
CA THR A 13 -5.20 -6.64 -11.00
C THR A 13 -5.21 -5.13 -10.71
N GLY A 14 -6.30 -4.64 -10.12
CA GLY A 14 -6.46 -3.24 -9.75
C GLY A 14 -5.77 -2.84 -8.44
N ASP A 15 -5.23 -3.79 -7.65
CA ASP A 15 -4.62 -3.49 -6.36
C ASP A 15 -3.22 -2.88 -6.52
N VAL A 16 -3.18 -1.59 -6.86
CA VAL A 16 -1.97 -0.85 -7.17
C VAL A 16 -1.98 0.52 -6.48
N PHE A 17 -0.97 0.77 -5.63
CA PHE A 17 -0.77 2.05 -4.96
C PHE A 17 -0.22 3.12 -5.90
N GLY A 18 0.61 2.74 -6.87
CA GLY A 18 1.04 3.63 -7.92
C GLY A 18 1.94 2.94 -8.96
N LYS A 19 1.96 3.51 -10.17
CA LYS A 19 2.68 2.98 -11.34
C LYS A 19 3.83 3.91 -11.70
N GLU A 20 4.93 3.32 -12.16
CA GLU A 20 6.11 4.04 -12.67
C GLU A 20 6.67 5.12 -11.71
N ILE A 21 6.58 4.87 -10.40
CA ILE A 21 7.08 5.79 -9.38
C ILE A 21 8.61 5.84 -9.46
N PRO A 22 9.23 7.01 -9.67
CA PRO A 22 10.68 7.14 -9.64
C PRO A 22 11.19 7.03 -8.21
N MET A 23 11.79 5.89 -7.87
CA MET A 23 12.34 5.64 -6.53
C MET A 23 13.57 4.72 -6.56
N PRO A 24 14.31 4.58 -5.44
CA PRO A 24 15.24 3.46 -5.25
C PRO A 24 14.49 2.12 -5.31
N VAL A 25 15.12 1.09 -5.87
CA VAL A 25 14.49 -0.24 -5.94
C VAL A 25 14.49 -0.87 -4.54
N PRO A 26 13.32 -1.14 -3.94
CA PRO A 26 13.25 -1.72 -2.61
C PRO A 26 13.74 -3.17 -2.62
N ARG A 27 14.30 -3.61 -1.50
CA ARG A 27 14.69 -4.99 -1.24
C ARG A 27 13.71 -5.63 -0.26
N ARG A 28 13.69 -6.97 -0.22
CA ARG A 28 12.88 -7.70 0.76
C ARG A 28 13.29 -7.28 2.18
N GLY A 29 12.31 -6.85 2.97
CA GLY A 29 12.50 -6.37 4.33
C GLY A 29 12.51 -4.85 4.46
N ASP A 30 12.67 -4.11 3.36
CA ASP A 30 12.50 -2.66 3.38
C ASP A 30 11.04 -2.29 3.64
N ILE A 31 10.82 -1.11 4.24
CA ILE A 31 9.50 -0.57 4.53
C ILE A 31 9.19 0.56 3.56
N LEU A 32 8.03 0.50 2.93
CA LEU A 32 7.47 1.59 2.14
C LEU A 32 6.41 2.33 2.96
N ALA A 33 6.45 3.67 2.94
CA ALA A 33 5.47 4.50 3.62
C ALA A 33 4.55 5.18 2.60
N VAL A 34 3.24 5.04 2.80
CA VAL A 34 2.23 5.83 2.10
C VAL A 34 1.86 7.00 3.00
N LEU A 35 2.25 8.21 2.60
CA LEU A 35 1.97 9.43 3.37
C LEU A 35 0.54 9.91 3.12
N GLY A 36 -0.03 10.65 4.06
CA GLY A 36 -1.35 11.28 3.89
C GLY A 36 -2.53 10.30 3.90
N ALA A 37 -2.40 9.14 4.55
CA ALA A 37 -3.42 8.09 4.56
C ALA A 37 -4.55 8.27 5.62
N GLY A 38 -4.70 9.47 6.20
CA GLY A 38 -5.61 9.71 7.33
C GLY A 38 -7.08 9.88 6.94
N ALA A 39 -7.36 10.56 5.82
CA ALA A 39 -8.74 10.79 5.37
C ALA A 39 -9.22 9.60 4.52
N TYR A 40 -10.41 9.10 4.83
CA TYR A 40 -11.12 8.07 4.04
C TYR A 40 -10.40 6.71 3.86
N GLY A 41 -9.24 6.50 4.47
CA GLY A 41 -8.50 5.22 4.41
C GLY A 41 -9.23 4.11 5.18
N ARG A 42 -9.13 4.12 6.51
CA ARG A 42 -9.79 3.10 7.37
C ARG A 42 -11.30 3.07 7.16
N SER A 43 -11.95 4.24 7.06
CA SER A 43 -13.42 4.32 7.01
C SER A 43 -14.03 3.72 5.73
N MET A 44 -13.25 3.55 4.66
CA MET A 44 -13.70 2.90 3.42
C MET A 44 -13.05 1.52 3.19
N ALA A 45 -12.28 1.01 4.16
CA ALA A 45 -11.64 -0.28 4.04
C ALA A 45 -12.64 -1.44 4.17
N SER A 46 -12.32 -2.58 3.56
CA SER A 46 -13.13 -3.80 3.62
C SER A 46 -12.26 -5.03 3.87
N ASN A 47 -12.87 -6.13 4.29
CA ASN A 47 -12.21 -7.42 4.42
C ASN A 47 -12.21 -8.24 3.11
N PHE A 48 -12.18 -7.55 1.96
CA PHE A 48 -12.13 -8.20 0.65
C PHE A 48 -10.95 -9.16 0.55
N ASN A 49 -11.14 -10.30 -0.13
CA ASN A 49 -10.18 -11.41 -0.20
C ASN A 49 -9.68 -11.89 1.18
N LEU A 50 -10.57 -11.83 2.19
CA LEU A 50 -10.33 -12.33 3.55
C LEU A 50 -9.09 -11.69 4.20
N ARG A 51 -8.83 -10.41 3.89
CA ARG A 51 -7.71 -9.67 4.50
C ARG A 51 -8.18 -8.81 5.66
N ASP A 52 -7.39 -8.83 6.73
CA ASP A 52 -7.63 -7.95 7.86
C ASP A 52 -7.33 -6.51 7.48
N ILE A 53 -8.16 -5.59 7.99
CA ILE A 53 -7.91 -4.17 7.82
C ILE A 53 -6.70 -3.76 8.68
N PRO A 54 -5.71 -3.04 8.13
CA PRO A 54 -4.50 -2.62 8.86
C PRO A 54 -4.80 -1.98 10.21
N LYS A 55 -4.04 -2.36 11.24
CA LYS A 55 -4.19 -1.81 12.59
C LYS A 55 -3.80 -0.33 12.63
N GLU A 56 -4.57 0.44 13.37
CA GLU A 56 -4.23 1.83 13.69
C GLU A 56 -3.62 1.89 15.10
N ILE A 57 -2.60 2.72 15.26
CA ILE A 57 -1.90 2.94 16.52
C ILE A 57 -2.16 4.38 16.94
N LEU A 58 -2.74 4.57 18.12
CA LEU A 58 -2.82 5.85 18.80
C LEU A 58 -1.57 6.00 19.67
N ILE A 59 -0.87 7.13 19.55
CA ILE A 59 0.38 7.45 20.27
C ILE A 59 0.07 8.44 21.38
#